data_AF-A0A7W1PYB1-F1
#
_entry.id   AF-A0A7W1PYB1-F1
#
_cell.length_a   1.000
_cell.length_b   1.000
_cell.length_c   1.000
_cell.angle_alpha   90.00
_cell.angle_beta   90.00
_cell.angle_gamma   90.00
#
_symmetry.space_group_name_H-M   'P 1'
#
loop_
_entity.id
_entity.type
_entity.pdbx_description
1 polymer ?
#
loop_
_entity_poly.entity_id
_entity_poly.type
_entity_poly.pdbx_seq_one_letter_code
_entity_poly.pdbx_strand_id
1 'polypeptide(L)'
;ASDGAYDGPTTLTASAAPTFADIAAIASELTGRTIELAVLGHDEWLDAQVAAGQKEHMARFTLGMYQAAHEGFFAGTDPLLRTLLGHEPRTVRDLLAQADEGAGGGL
;
A
#
# COMPACT_ATOMS: atom_id res chain seq x y z
N ALA A 1 20.85 -7.54 22.24
CA ALA A 1 19.57 -7.08 22.80
C ALA A 1 19.61 -5.57 22.91
N SER A 2 18.48 -4.87 22.73
CA SER A 2 18.42 -3.41 22.56
C SER A 2 18.56 -2.57 23.84
N ASP A 3 18.91 -3.18 24.97
CA ASP A 3 19.12 -2.51 26.27
C ASP A 3 18.03 -1.49 26.67
N GLY A 4 16.75 -1.85 26.48
CA GLY A 4 15.59 -1.03 26.84
C GLY A 4 15.23 0.10 25.85
N ALA A 5 15.97 0.29 24.74
CA ALA A 5 15.71 1.39 23.81
C ALA A 5 14.34 1.34 23.09
N TYR A 6 13.65 0.20 23.13
CA TYR A 6 12.34 -0.01 22.50
C TYR A 6 11.29 -0.59 23.47
N ASP A 7 11.43 -0.36 24.79
CA ASP A 7 10.41 -0.78 25.77
C ASP A 7 9.18 0.15 25.70
N GLY A 8 8.41 0.04 24.62
CA GLY A 8 7.19 0.82 24.35
C GLY A 8 6.70 0.71 22.90
N PRO A 9 5.54 1.31 22.57
CA PRO A 9 5.03 1.34 21.20
C PRO A 9 6.07 1.96 20.26
N THR A 10 6.51 1.17 19.29
CA THR A 10 7.56 1.55 18.36
C THR A 10 6.97 1.65 16.96
N THR A 11 7.02 2.84 16.37
CA THR A 11 6.51 3.08 15.02
C THR A 11 7.48 2.53 13.99
N LEU A 12 7.03 1.55 13.21
CA LEU A 12 7.79 0.99 12.09
C LEU A 12 7.06 1.29 10.80
N THR A 13 7.64 2.14 9.97
CA THR A 13 7.10 2.48 8.65
C THR A 13 8.22 2.49 7.61
N ALA A 14 7.83 2.41 6.33
CA ALA A 14 8.79 2.57 5.25
C ALA A 14 9.26 4.04 5.15
N SER A 15 10.37 4.25 4.45
CA SER A 15 10.93 5.60 4.24
C SER A 15 10.10 6.49 3.30
N ALA A 16 9.06 5.94 2.68
CA ALA A 16 8.14 6.66 1.81
C ALA A 16 6.71 6.11 1.99
N ALA A 17 5.73 7.00 1.86
CA ALA A 17 4.30 6.68 1.87
C ALA A 17 3.67 7.11 0.53
N PRO A 18 3.84 6.32 -0.55
CA PRO A 18 3.28 6.68 -1.86
C PRO A 18 1.75 6.65 -1.83
N THR A 19 1.13 7.60 -2.51
CA THR A 19 -0.32 7.65 -2.71
C THR A 19 -0.77 6.63 -3.76
N PHE A 20 -2.08 6.34 -3.83
CA PHE A 20 -2.60 5.48 -4.91
C PHE A 20 -2.30 6.03 -6.31
N ALA A 21 -2.20 7.36 -6.46
CA ALA A 21 -1.81 7.98 -7.72
C ALA A 21 -0.34 7.69 -8.07
N ASP A 22 0.55 7.76 -7.07
CA ASP A 22 1.97 7.40 -7.25
C ASP A 22 2.12 5.92 -7.62
N ILE A 23 1.34 5.04 -6.99
CA ILE A 23 1.34 3.61 -7.30
C ILE A 23 0.89 3.36 -8.75
N ALA A 24 -0.18 4.02 -9.21
CA ALA A 24 -0.65 3.90 -10.59
C ALA A 24 0.39 4.41 -11.60
N ALA A 25 1.08 5.50 -11.30
CA ALA A 25 2.18 6.02 -12.12
C ALA A 25 3.35 5.03 -12.18
N ILE A 26 3.81 4.51 -11.04
CA ILE A 26 4.90 3.52 -10.98
C ILE A 26 4.52 2.25 -11.77
N ALA A 27 3.30 1.74 -11.60
CA ALA A 27 2.84 0.57 -12.33
C ALA A 27 2.76 0.83 -13.85
N SER A 28 2.35 2.04 -14.24
CA SER A 28 2.31 2.42 -15.66
C SER A 28 3.70 2.44 -16.29
N GLU A 29 4.68 3.02 -15.59
CA GLU A 29 6.07 3.06 -16.03
C GLU A 29 6.68 1.66 -16.15
N LEU A 30 6.44 0.80 -15.15
CA LEU A 30 6.99 -0.56 -15.14
C LEU A 30 6.40 -1.44 -16.25
N THR A 31 5.10 -1.36 -16.48
CA THR A 31 4.40 -2.23 -17.42
C THR A 31 4.35 -1.69 -18.85
N GLY A 32 4.69 -0.41 -19.06
CA GLY A 32 4.53 0.29 -20.34
C GLY A 32 3.07 0.49 -20.77
N ARG A 33 2.10 0.26 -19.88
CA ARG A 33 0.66 0.41 -20.12
C ARG A 33 0.11 1.55 -19.26
N THR A 34 -0.87 2.30 -19.76
CA THR A 34 -1.55 3.31 -18.95
C THR A 34 -2.42 2.63 -17.88
N ILE A 35 -2.09 2.86 -16.62
CA ILE A 35 -2.85 2.43 -15.44
C ILE A 35 -3.35 3.68 -14.72
N GLU A 36 -4.66 3.79 -14.52
CA GLU A 36 -5.29 4.97 -13.94
C GLU A 36 -5.90 4.66 -12.57
N LEU A 37 -5.92 5.68 -11.71
CA LEU A 37 -6.63 5.65 -10.44
C LEU A 37 -8.08 6.12 -10.65
N ALA A 38 -9.05 5.24 -10.40
CA ALA A 38 -10.46 5.59 -10.32
C ALA A 38 -10.91 5.73 -8.86
N VAL A 39 -11.43 6.91 -8.49
CA VAL A 39 -11.99 7.16 -7.16
C VAL A 39 -13.50 7.04 -7.24
N LEU A 40 -14.05 6.01 -6.59
CA LEU A 40 -15.49 5.75 -6.53
C LEU A 40 -16.12 6.37 -5.28
N GLY A 41 -17.41 6.65 -5.32
CA GLY A 41 -18.18 6.99 -4.12
C GLY A 41 -18.22 5.83 -3.12
N HIS A 42 -18.40 6.12 -1.83
CA HIS A 42 -18.42 5.07 -0.80
C HIS A 42 -19.46 3.97 -1.07
N ASP A 43 -20.69 4.37 -1.38
CA ASP A 43 -21.79 3.43 -1.63
C ASP A 43 -21.55 2.63 -2.92
N GLU A 44 -21.08 3.31 -3.97
CA GLU A 44 -20.71 2.68 -5.25
C GLU A 44 -19.59 1.64 -5.07
N TRP A 45 -18.57 1.98 -4.28
CA TRP A 45 -17.47 1.06 -3.97
C TRP A 45 -17.97 -0.14 -3.15
N LEU A 46 -18.83 0.07 -2.15
CA LEU A 46 -19.42 -1.03 -1.36
C LEU A 46 -20.26 -1.97 -2.21
N ASP A 47 -21.13 -1.41 -3.05
CA ASP A 47 -21.98 -2.18 -3.97
C ASP A 47 -21.15 -3.02 -4.92
N ALA A 48 -20.07 -2.45 -5.49
CA ALA A 48 -19.14 -3.17 -6.35
C ALA A 48 -18.45 -4.34 -5.63
N GLN A 49 -18.00 -4.15 -4.38
CA GLN A 49 -17.35 -5.21 -3.62
C GLN A 49 -18.31 -6.34 -3.25
N VAL A 50 -19.53 -6.00 -2.84
CA VAL A 50 -20.58 -6.99 -2.54
C VAL A 50 -20.96 -7.76 -3.80
N ALA A 51 -21.11 -7.08 -4.93
CA ALA A 51 -21.36 -7.71 -6.23
C ALA A 51 -20.21 -8.64 -6.66
N ALA A 52 -18.97 -8.31 -6.30
CA ALA A 52 -17.80 -9.17 -6.50
C ALA A 52 -17.71 -10.34 -5.49
N GLY A 53 -18.68 -10.51 -4.60
CA GLY A 53 -18.77 -11.63 -3.66
C GLY A 53 -18.09 -11.40 -2.31
N GLN A 54 -17.62 -10.17 -2.02
CA GLN A 54 -17.12 -9.84 -0.69
C GLN A 54 -18.27 -9.79 0.32
N LYS A 55 -17.99 -10.25 1.54
CA LYS A 55 -18.94 -10.08 2.63
C LYS A 55 -18.99 -8.60 3.01
N GLU A 56 -20.19 -8.05 3.08
CA GLU A 56 -20.44 -6.61 3.30
C GLU A 56 -19.69 -6.03 4.51
N HIS A 57 -19.58 -6.77 5.62
CA HIS A 57 -18.83 -6.33 6.80
C HIS A 57 -17.31 -6.20 6.54
N MET A 58 -16.73 -7.07 5.71
CA MET A 58 -15.33 -6.96 5.30
C MET A 58 -15.14 -5.80 4.33
N ALA A 59 -16.07 -5.60 3.40
CA ALA A 59 -16.03 -4.45 2.50
C ALA A 59 -16.03 -3.13 3.29
N ARG A 60 -16.94 -2.96 4.27
CA ARG A 60 -16.96 -1.77 5.14
C ARG A 60 -15.68 -1.58 5.94
N PHE A 61 -15.09 -2.66 6.45
CA PHE A 61 -13.82 -2.59 7.17
C PHE A 61 -12.70 -2.05 6.29
N THR A 62 -12.55 -2.59 5.07
CA THR A 62 -11.55 -2.13 4.11
C THR A 62 -11.83 -0.69 3.64
N LEU A 63 -13.10 -0.32 3.45
CA LEU A 63 -13.46 1.07 3.12
C LEU A 63 -12.97 2.04 4.19
N GLY A 64 -13.11 1.69 5.48
CA GLY A 64 -12.58 2.50 6.58
C GLY A 64 -11.06 2.70 6.50
N MET A 65 -10.31 1.68 6.05
CA MET A 65 -8.87 1.83 5.82
C MET A 65 -8.57 2.81 4.67
N TYR A 66 -9.33 2.78 3.58
CA TYR A 66 -9.15 3.73 2.47
C TYR A 66 -9.50 5.16 2.87
N GLN A 67 -10.53 5.34 3.69
CA GLN A 67 -10.89 6.65 4.25
C GLN A 67 -9.75 7.19 5.13
N ALA A 68 -9.22 6.38 6.04
CA ALA A 68 -8.08 6.78 6.86
C ALA A 68 -6.83 7.10 6.02
N ALA A 69 -6.58 6.35 4.94
CA ALA A 69 -5.50 6.64 4.01
C ALA A 69 -5.70 7.97 3.27
N HIS A 70 -6.93 8.26 2.84
CA HIS A 70 -7.28 9.53 2.22
C HIS A 70 -7.09 10.71 3.18
N GLU A 71 -7.40 10.51 4.47
CA GLU A 71 -7.20 11.50 5.54
C GLU A 71 -5.72 11.63 5.98
N GLY A 72 -4.80 10.88 5.37
CA GLY A 72 -3.37 11.00 5.63
C GLY A 72 -2.87 10.26 6.88
N PHE A 73 -3.69 9.38 7.49
CA PHE A 73 -3.29 8.61 8.67
C PHE A 73 -2.10 7.66 8.40
N PHE A 74 -1.81 7.34 7.13
CA PHE A 74 -0.66 6.52 6.73
C PHE A 74 0.49 7.33 6.10
N ALA A 75 0.40 8.66 6.07
CA ALA A 75 1.43 9.50 5.46
C ALA A 75 2.69 9.65 6.34
N GLY A 76 2.60 9.33 7.63
CA GLY A 76 3.72 9.40 8.56
C GLY A 76 4.76 8.33 8.28
N THR A 77 6.00 8.75 7.99
CA THR A 77 7.16 7.88 7.81
C THR A 77 8.16 8.04 8.96
N ASP A 78 8.83 6.95 9.34
CA ASP A 78 9.79 6.87 10.44
C ASP A 78 11.04 6.12 9.96
N PRO A 79 12.25 6.70 10.11
CA PRO A 79 13.49 6.07 9.66
C PRO A 79 13.89 4.83 10.49
N LEU A 80 13.23 4.55 11.61
CA LEU A 80 13.61 3.48 12.53
C LEU A 80 13.62 2.11 11.86
N LEU A 81 12.70 1.84 10.93
CA LEU A 81 12.71 0.56 10.22
C LEU A 81 14.00 0.37 9.42
N ARG A 82 14.46 1.39 8.71
CA ARG A 82 15.75 1.38 8.00
C ARG A 82 16.92 1.18 8.96
N THR A 83 16.90 1.88 10.10
CA THR A 83 17.94 1.76 11.13
C THR A 83 18.02 0.33 11.68
N LEU A 84 16.87 -0.31 11.92
CA LEU A 84 16.81 -1.69 12.42
C LEU A 84 17.22 -2.73 11.38
N LEU A 85 16.87 -2.51 10.11
CA LEU A 85 17.24 -3.42 9.02
C LEU A 85 18.71 -3.30 8.60
N GLY A 86 19.34 -2.13 8.83
CA GLY A 86 20.69 -1.83 8.35
C GLY A 86 20.78 -1.60 6.83
N HIS A 87 19.64 -1.59 6.14
CA HIS A 87 19.51 -1.29 4.72
C HIS A 87 18.15 -0.63 4.45
N GLU A 88 17.98 -0.07 3.25
CA GLU A 88 16.72 0.54 2.84
C GLU A 88 15.59 -0.51 2.80
N PRO A 89 14.40 -0.25 3.38
CA PRO A 89 13.25 -1.13 3.23
C PRO A 89 12.83 -1.23 1.75
N ARG A 90 12.28 -2.37 1.34
CA ARG A 90 11.75 -2.55 -0.02
C ARG A 90 10.69 -1.49 -0.32
N THR A 91 10.77 -0.92 -1.51
CA THR A 91 9.84 0.11 -1.99
C THR A 91 8.64 -0.53 -2.70
N VAL A 92 7.60 0.27 -2.96
CA VAL A 92 6.47 -0.17 -3.78
C VAL A 92 6.91 -0.47 -5.22
N ARG A 93 7.87 0.28 -5.77
CA ARG A 93 8.44 -0.03 -7.09
C ARG A 93 9.09 -1.40 -7.12
N ASP A 94 9.87 -1.76 -6.09
CA ASP A 94 10.52 -3.08 -6.00
C ASP A 94 9.48 -4.21 -5.97
N LEU A 95 8.39 -4.02 -5.22
CA LEU A 95 7.31 -5.00 -5.15
C LEU A 95 6.57 -5.17 -6.49
N LEU A 96 6.26 -4.06 -7.16
CA LEU A 96 5.56 -4.09 -8.44
C LEU A 96 6.43 -4.67 -9.57
N ALA A 97 7.73 -4.38 -9.57
CA ALA A 97 8.67 -4.97 -10.53
C ALA A 97 8.71 -6.50 -10.39
N GLN A 98 8.76 -7.03 -9.16
CA GLN A 98 8.72 -8.48 -8.90
C GLN A 98 7.41 -9.13 -9.38
N ALA A 99 6.28 -8.43 -9.23
CA ALA A 99 4.98 -8.93 -9.67
C ALA A 99 4.87 -8.98 -11.20
N ASP A 100 5.43 -7.98 -11.90
CA ASP A 100 5.46 -7.94 -13.37
C ASP A 100 6.33 -9.06 -13.95
N GLU A 101 7.51 -9.30 -13.37
CA GLU A 101 8.38 -10.44 -13.73
C GLU A 101 7.66 -11.79 -13.59
N GLY A 102 6.85 -11.94 -12.53
CA GLY A 102 6.05 -13.14 -12.31
C GLY A 102 4.86 -13.29 -13.28
N ALA A 103 4.31 -12.18 -13.79
CA ALA A 103 3.24 -12.20 -14.78
C ALA A 103 3.75 -12.43 -16.21
N GLY A 104 5.02 -12.08 -16.49
CA GLY A 104 5.68 -12.28 -17.79
C GLY A 104 6.28 -13.68 -18.00
N GLY A 105 6.41 -14.50 -16.95
CA GLY A 105 7.05 -15.83 -17.01
C GLY A 105 6.15 -17.01 -17.42
N GLY A 106 4.90 -16.75 -17.82
CA GLY A 106 3.91 -17.77 -18.18
C GLY A 106 3.53 -17.75 -19.65
N LEU A 107 4.47 -18.04 -20.55
CA LEU A 107 4.21 -18.43 -21.95
C LEU A 107 5.07 -19.63 -22.32
#